data_AF-A0A6M8PJW4-F1
#
_entry.id   AF-A0A6M8PJW4-F1
#
_cell.length_a   1.000
_cell.length_b   1.000
_cell.length_c   1.000
_cell.angle_alpha   90.00
_cell.angle_beta   90.00
_cell.angle_gamma   90.00
#
_symmetry.space_group_name_H-M   'P 1'
#
loop_
_entity.id
_entity.type
_entity.pdbx_description
1 polymer ?
#
loop_
_entity_poly.entity_id
_entity_poly.type
_entity_poly.pdbx_seq_one_letter_code
_entity_poly.pdbx_strand_id
1 'polypeptide(L)'
;YQRSNKNTCMHQKPQVQRGRCIKKGQILADGAATVGGELALGKNLLVVYMPWEGYNSEDAVLISERLVYGDIYTSFHIRKYEIQTHVTGQGPE
;
A
#
# COMPACT_ATOMS: atom_id res chain seq x y z
N TYR A 1 -4.65 -8.40 -8.29
CA TYR A 1 -4.82 -7.30 -7.32
C TYR A 1 -6.28 -7.18 -6.96
N GLN A 2 -6.63 -7.20 -5.68
CA GLN A 2 -8.01 -7.06 -5.20
C GLN A 2 -8.18 -5.70 -4.50
N ARG A 3 -9.39 -5.13 -4.55
CA ARG A 3 -9.71 -3.88 -3.88
C ARG A 3 -10.28 -4.18 -2.49
N SER A 4 -9.84 -3.43 -1.48
CA SER A 4 -10.48 -3.43 -0.15
C SER A 4 -11.69 -2.48 -0.10
N ASN A 5 -12.53 -2.61 0.92
CA ASN A 5 -13.66 -1.69 1.18
C ASN A 5 -13.21 -0.22 1.31
N LYS A 6 -11.95 0.01 1.73
CA LYS A 6 -11.33 1.33 1.84
C LYS A 6 -10.51 1.72 0.60
N ASN A 7 -10.71 1.04 -0.52
CA ASN A 7 -10.08 1.33 -1.82
C ASN A 7 -8.57 1.07 -1.89
N THR A 8 -7.97 0.46 -0.87
CA THR A 8 -6.56 0.07 -0.89
C THR A 8 -6.36 -1.21 -1.69
N CYS A 9 -5.16 -1.37 -2.23
CA CYS A 9 -4.78 -2.58 -2.94
C CYS A 9 -4.48 -3.73 -1.96
N MET A 10 -5.20 -4.84 -2.12
CA MET A 10 -4.89 -6.12 -1.48
C MET A 10 -4.14 -7.00 -2.48
N HIS A 11 -2.88 -7.29 -2.16
CA HIS A 11 -1.98 -8.11 -2.96
C HIS A 11 -1.29 -9.14 -2.06
N GLN A 12 -1.15 -10.36 -2.56
CA GLN A 12 -0.37 -11.40 -1.90
C GLN A 12 0.86 -11.70 -2.73
N LYS A 13 2.05 -11.62 -2.13
CA LYS A 13 3.33 -11.90 -2.77
C LYS A 13 3.88 -13.23 -2.26
N PRO A 14 4.05 -14.25 -3.12
CA PRO A 14 4.67 -15.51 -2.73
C PRO A 14 6.09 -15.29 -2.16
N GLN A 15 6.39 -15.94 -1.05
CA GLN A 15 7.71 -15.89 -0.38
C GLN A 15 8.50 -17.21 -0.53
N VAL A 16 7.84 -18.28 -0.97
CA VAL A 16 8.45 -19.60 -1.14
C VAL A 16 8.89 -19.83 -2.59
N GLN A 17 10.04 -20.47 -2.76
CA GLN A 17 10.54 -20.92 -4.06
C GLN A 17 10.17 -22.39 -4.31
N ARG A 18 10.13 -22.79 -5.58
CA ARG A 18 9.91 -24.19 -5.98
C ARG A 18 10.98 -25.10 -5.38
N GLY A 19 10.57 -26.29 -4.93
CA GLY A 19 11.47 -27.31 -4.39
C GLY A 19 11.82 -27.16 -2.90
N ARG A 20 11.32 -26.12 -2.22
CA ARG A 20 11.55 -25.95 -0.77
C ARG A 20 10.60 -26.85 0.03
N CYS A 21 11.14 -27.63 0.97
CA CYS A 21 10.32 -28.33 1.97
C CYS A 21 9.66 -27.33 2.93
N ILE A 22 8.35 -27.46 3.12
CA ILE A 22 7.52 -26.55 3.92
C ILE A 22 7.04 -27.28 5.16
N LYS A 23 7.08 -26.62 6.32
CA LYS A 23 6.51 -27.13 7.57
C LYS A 23 5.05 -26.68 7.72
N LYS A 24 4.24 -27.47 8.42
CA LYS A 24 2.87 -27.09 8.76
C LYS A 24 2.88 -25.75 9.51
N GLY A 25 2.03 -24.81 9.08
CA GLY A 25 1.93 -23.46 9.65
C GLY A 25 2.94 -22.45 9.11
N GLN A 26 3.85 -22.85 8.23
CA GLN A 26 4.77 -21.93 7.59
C GLN A 26 4.05 -21.05 6.56
N ILE A 27 4.40 -19.76 6.55
CA ILE A 27 3.80 -18.76 5.67
C ILE A 27 4.32 -18.94 4.24
N LEU A 28 3.40 -18.94 3.28
CA LEU A 28 3.68 -19.17 1.86
C LEU A 28 3.74 -17.86 1.06
N ALA A 29 2.99 -16.86 1.49
CA ALA A 29 2.90 -15.55 0.85
C ALA A 29 2.68 -14.47 1.91
N ASP A 30 3.30 -13.32 1.68
CA ASP A 30 3.00 -12.11 2.42
C ASP A 30 1.76 -11.42 1.85
N GLY A 31 0.97 -10.79 2.71
CA GLY A 31 -0.11 -9.90 2.32
C GLY A 31 0.37 -8.47 2.00
N ALA A 32 -0.60 -7.57 1.84
CA ALA A 32 -0.35 -6.20 1.37
C ALA A 32 0.47 -5.33 2.35
N ALA A 33 0.47 -5.67 3.64
CA ALA A 33 1.15 -4.93 4.70
C ALA A 33 1.91 -5.87 5.65
N THR A 34 2.48 -6.95 5.12
CA THR A 34 3.32 -7.88 5.89
C THR A 34 4.62 -8.15 5.17
N VAL A 35 5.69 -8.41 5.93
CA VAL A 35 6.98 -8.84 5.40
C VAL A 35 7.48 -10.00 6.25
N GLY A 36 7.73 -11.15 5.62
CA GLY A 36 8.19 -12.35 6.34
C GLY A 36 7.17 -12.88 7.35
N GLY A 37 5.88 -12.61 7.13
CA GLY A 37 4.81 -12.98 8.05
C GLY A 37 4.55 -12.02 9.22
N GLU A 38 5.34 -10.96 9.35
CA GLU A 38 5.15 -9.95 10.38
C GLU A 38 4.48 -8.70 9.81
N LEU A 39 3.77 -7.95 10.66
CA LEU A 39 3.07 -6.73 10.28
C LEU A 39 4.08 -5.62 9.92
N ALA A 40 3.94 -5.05 8.72
CA ALA A 40 4.80 -3.99 8.20
C ALA A 40 3.96 -2.92 7.49
N LEU A 41 3.42 -1.98 8.28
CA LEU A 41 2.52 -0.92 7.80
C LEU A 41 3.25 0.26 7.15
N GLY A 42 4.56 0.39 7.37
CA GLY A 42 5.36 1.54 6.95
C GLY A 42 6.79 1.17 6.56
N LYS A 43 7.68 2.15 6.65
CA LYS A 43 9.10 2.00 6.30
C LYS A 43 9.97 2.56 7.43
N ASN A 44 11.10 1.92 7.66
CA ASN A 44 12.12 2.41 8.57
C ASN A 44 12.91 3.53 7.88
N LEU A 45 13.00 4.69 8.53
CA LEU A 45 13.73 5.84 8.03
C LEU A 45 14.84 6.27 8.99
N LEU A 46 15.88 6.89 8.43
CA LEU A 46 16.82 7.67 9.22
C LEU A 46 16.22 9.04 9.49
N VAL A 47 16.17 9.43 10.76
CA VAL A 47 15.56 10.69 11.22
C VAL A 47 16.61 11.50 11.96
N VAL A 48 16.61 12.81 11.75
CA VAL A 48 17.43 13.77 12.48
C VAL A 48 16.53 14.72 13.25
N TYR A 49 16.83 14.94 14.52
CA TYR A 49 16.12 15.88 15.39
C TYR A 49 16.90 17.20 15.47
N MET A 50 16.61 18.13 14.57
CA MET A 50 17.18 19.48 14.59
C MET A 50 16.23 20.49 13.94
N PRO A 51 16.20 21.76 14.39
CA PRO A 51 15.52 22.83 13.66
C PRO A 51 16.21 23.08 12.32
N TRP A 52 15.44 23.36 11.26
CA TRP A 52 15.99 23.62 9.93
C TRP A 52 15.29 24.80 9.26
N GLU A 53 15.92 25.98 9.30
CA GLU A 53 15.50 27.20 8.59
C GLU A 53 14.00 27.56 8.71
N GLY A 54 13.34 27.14 9.79
CA GLY A 54 11.90 27.33 10.01
C GLY A 54 10.99 26.38 9.22
N TYR A 55 11.51 25.53 8.33
CA TYR A 55 10.71 24.57 7.55
C TYR A 55 10.05 23.49 8.41
N ASN A 56 10.59 23.21 9.59
CA ASN A 56 10.00 22.32 10.58
C ASN A 56 9.42 23.07 11.80
N SER A 57 8.89 24.27 11.57
CA SER A 57 8.16 25.00 12.62
C SER A 57 6.88 24.26 13.00
N GLU A 58 6.53 24.30 14.29
CA GLU A 58 5.35 23.63 14.86
C GLU A 58 5.33 22.12 14.55
N ASP A 59 4.36 21.66 13.75
CA ASP A 59 4.14 20.25 13.42
C ASP A 59 4.63 19.89 12.00
N ALA A 60 5.35 20.80 11.32
CA ALA A 60 5.83 20.56 9.97
C ALA A 60 7.00 19.55 9.95
N VAL A 61 6.94 18.60 9.01
CA VAL A 61 7.98 17.58 8.81
C VAL A 61 8.66 17.81 7.47
N LEU A 62 9.97 18.02 7.51
CA LEU A 62 10.79 18.08 6.30
C LEU A 62 11.15 16.67 5.85
N ILE A 63 10.94 16.38 4.57
CA ILE A 63 11.27 15.08 3.96
C ILE A 63 12.34 15.25 2.90
N SER A 64 13.21 14.24 2.77
CA SER A 64 14.18 14.18 1.68
C SER A 64 13.49 13.77 0.38
N GLU A 65 13.81 14.45 -0.73
CA GLU A 65 13.36 14.06 -2.08
C GLU A 65 13.74 12.63 -2.46
N ARG A 66 14.79 12.07 -1.82
CA ARG A 66 15.15 10.66 -1.97
C ARG A 66 13.99 9.72 -1.66
N LEU A 67 13.08 10.08 -0.75
CA LEU A 67 11.90 9.26 -0.45
C LEU A 67 10.97 9.12 -1.66
N VAL A 68 10.91 10.15 -2.51
CA VAL A 68 10.13 10.18 -3.74
C VAL A 68 10.84 9.38 -4.83
N TYR A 69 12.10 9.71 -5.13
CA TYR A 69 12.86 9.03 -6.18
C TYR A 69 13.14 7.54 -5.89
N GLY A 70 13.12 7.15 -4.62
CA GLY A 70 13.27 5.77 -4.19
C GLY A 70 11.96 4.98 -4.06
N ASP A 71 10.81 5.56 -4.43
CA ASP A 71 9.48 4.94 -4.30
C ASP A 71 9.19 4.36 -2.89
N ILE A 72 9.72 5.02 -1.85
CA ILE A 72 9.69 4.48 -0.48
C ILE A 72 8.26 4.51 0.09
N TYR A 73 7.56 5.62 -0.13
CA TYR A 73 6.17 5.84 0.30
C TYR A 73 5.19 5.90 -0.88
N THR A 74 5.30 4.94 -1.80
CA THR A 74 4.38 4.80 -2.92
C THR A 74 3.27 3.80 -2.57
N SER A 75 2.01 4.15 -2.85
CA SER A 75 0.85 3.29 -2.56
C SER A 75 -0.15 3.24 -3.71
N PHE A 76 -0.95 2.17 -3.77
CA PHE A 76 -1.95 1.96 -4.81
C PHE A 76 -3.37 2.09 -4.26
N HIS A 77 -4.16 2.96 -4.89
CA HIS A 77 -5.60 3.10 -4.64
C HIS A 77 -6.41 2.68 -5.87
N ILE A 78 -7.42 1.83 -5.65
CA ILE A 78 -8.30 1.29 -6.70
C ILE A 78 -9.69 1.89 -6.51
N ARG A 79 -10.19 2.61 -7.52
CA ARG A 79 -11.57 3.12 -7.57
C ARG A 79 -12.38 2.33 -8.61
N LYS A 80 -13.60 1.91 -8.25
CA LYS A 80 -14.55 1.29 -9.18
C LYS A 80 -15.68 2.29 -9.41
N TYR A 81 -15.95 2.57 -10.67
CA TYR A 81 -17.10 3.36 -11.11
C TYR A 81 -18.05 2.37 -11.76
N GLU A 82 -19.30 2.35 -11.29
CA GLU A 82 -20.37 1.54 -11.87
C GLU A 82 -21.42 2.48 -12.44
N ILE A 83 -21.85 2.20 -13.66
CA ILE A 83 -23.00 2.85 -14.28
C ILE A 83 -24.02 1.75 -14.57
N GLN A 84 -25.28 2.04 -14.28
CA GLN A 84 -26.39 1.15 -14.58
C GLN A 84 -27.28 1.88 -15.58
N THR A 85 -27.64 1.20 -16.67
CA THR A 85 -28.65 1.68 -17.60
C THR A 85 -29.97 1.00 -17.26
N HIS A 86 -31.04 1.79 -17.24
CA HIS A 86 -32.38 1.30 -16.96
C HIS A 86 -33.29 1.66 -18.13
N VAL A 87 -34.15 0.72 -18.51
CA VAL A 87 -35.18 0.99 -19.51
C VAL A 87 -36.27 1.81 -18.84
N THR A 88 -36.46 3.04 -19.29
CA THR A 88 -37.55 3.90 -18.81
C THR A 88 -38.76 3.77 -19.71
N GLY A 89 -39.94 4.21 -19.24
CA GLY A 89 -41.16 4.25 -20.05
C GLY A 89 -41.09 5.15 -21.28
N GLN A 90 -40.07 6.03 -21.39
CA GLN A 90 -39.83 6.88 -22.56
C GLN A 90 -38.80 6.31 -23.55
N GLY A 91 -38.30 5.10 -23.28
CA GLY A 91 -37.28 4.43 -24.08
C GLY A 91 -36.05 4.04 -23.26
N PRO A 92 -35.15 3.20 -23.80
CA PRO A 92 -33.89 2.86 -23.16
C PRO A 92 -32.95 4.08 -23.13
N GLU A 93 -32.27 4.27 -21.99
CA GLU A 93 -31.04 5.09 -21.89
C GLU A 93 -29.79 4.25 -22.13
#